data_AF-A0ABD6CS60-F1
#
_entry.id   AF-A0ABD6CS60-F1
#
_cell.length_a   1.000
_cell.length_b   1.000
_cell.length_c   1.000
_cell.angle_alpha   90.00
_cell.angle_beta   90.00
_cell.angle_gamma   90.00
#
_symmetry.space_group_name_H-M   'P 1'
#
loop_
_entity.id
_entity.type
_entity.pdbx_description
1 polymer ?
#
loop_
_entity_poly.entity_id
_entity_poly.type
_entity_poly.pdbx_seq_one_letter_code
_entity_poly.pdbx_strand_id
1 'polypeptide(L)'
;MASDPLLQVAFAACGVFTVALGLVHFAMPWLLDFDGAIPTDGEPLRPLNLLAFSYQTKRSDIRGIAQIMNHAVSYALVTIGVLDLLAARWLSTWFAPYLLGWIAGWWFLRAATQHNMGSRLGDRLVAIWFSLLGLFHLAVAVL
;
A
#
# COMPACT_ATOMS: atom_id res chain seq x y z
N MET A 1 1.49 6.64 -30.11
CA MET A 1 0.85 7.85 -29.59
C MET A 1 1.82 8.49 -28.62
N ALA A 2 2.23 9.75 -28.86
CA ALA A 2 2.97 10.49 -27.85
C ALA A 2 2.03 10.68 -26.65
N SER A 3 2.41 10.21 -25.47
CA SER A 3 1.66 10.43 -24.24
C SER A 3 1.55 11.93 -24.00
N ASP A 4 0.32 12.42 -23.80
CA ASP A 4 0.04 13.81 -23.43
C ASP A 4 1.03 14.28 -22.33
N PRO A 5 1.76 15.39 -22.53
CA PRO A 5 2.67 15.92 -21.52
C PRO A 5 2.02 16.06 -20.13
N LEU A 6 0.73 16.40 -20.06
CA LEU A 6 -0.01 16.48 -18.80
C LEU A 6 -0.11 15.11 -18.13
N LEU A 7 -0.42 14.06 -18.90
CA LEU A 7 -0.50 12.69 -18.40
C LEU A 7 0.86 12.20 -17.89
N GLN A 8 1.94 12.52 -18.60
CA GLN A 8 3.29 12.17 -18.15
C GLN A 8 3.64 12.85 -16.82
N VAL A 9 3.33 14.14 -16.67
CA VAL A 9 3.54 14.87 -15.41
C VAL A 9 2.69 14.27 -14.28
N ALA A 10 1.44 13.90 -14.55
CA ALA A 10 0.57 13.28 -13.57
C ALA A 10 1.12 11.92 -13.07
N PHE A 11 1.56 11.05 -13.99
CA PHE A 11 2.21 9.79 -13.62
C PHE A 11 3.53 10.01 -12.87
N ALA A 12 4.35 10.98 -13.29
CA ALA A 12 5.58 11.30 -12.58
C ALA A 12 5.31 11.76 -11.14
N ALA A 13 4.31 12.63 -10.94
CA ALA A 13 3.91 13.07 -9.61
C ALA A 13 3.38 11.91 -8.74
N CYS A 14 2.51 11.05 -9.31
CA CYS A 14 2.04 9.84 -8.63
C CYS A 14 3.20 8.92 -8.26
N GLY A 15 4.13 8.71 -9.19
CA GLY A 15 5.28 7.85 -9.00
C GLY A 15 6.22 8.34 -7.90
N VAL A 16 6.62 9.62 -7.93
CA VAL A 16 7.45 10.23 -6.88
C VAL A 16 6.77 10.12 -5.52
N PHE A 17 5.49 10.49 -5.44
CA PHE A 17 4.73 10.39 -4.20
C PHE A 17 4.71 8.95 -3.67
N THR A 18 4.44 7.97 -4.53
CA THR A 18 4.26 6.57 -4.14
C THR A 18 5.58 5.94 -3.71
N VAL A 19 6.68 6.22 -4.42
CA VAL A 19 8.02 5.78 -3.99
C VAL A 19 8.36 6.39 -2.63
N ALA A 20 8.20 7.69 -2.46
CA ALA A 20 8.48 8.36 -1.19
C ALA A 20 7.62 7.77 -0.05
N LEU A 21 6.34 7.54 -0.30
CA LEU A 21 5.42 6.92 0.65
C LEU A 21 5.87 5.51 1.03
N GLY A 22 6.25 4.68 0.05
CA GLY A 22 6.74 3.31 0.27
C GLY A 22 8.04 3.28 1.07
N LEU A 23 8.99 4.18 0.77
CA LEU A 23 10.22 4.34 1.53
C LEU A 23 9.95 4.75 2.98
N VAL A 24 9.05 5.70 3.20
CA VAL A 24 8.61 6.08 4.56
C VAL A 24 7.94 4.91 5.27
N HIS A 25 7.15 4.09 4.58
CA HIS A 25 6.51 2.92 5.19
C HIS A 25 7.53 1.89 5.69
N PHE A 26 8.69 1.73 5.06
CA PHE A 26 9.75 0.88 5.62
C PHE A 26 10.19 1.34 7.03
N ALA A 27 10.17 2.65 7.29
CA ALA A 27 10.52 3.22 8.60
C ALA A 27 9.35 3.30 9.59
N MET A 28 8.09 3.08 9.15
CA MET A 28 6.91 3.21 10.01
C MET A 28 6.94 2.37 11.30
N PRO A 29 7.44 1.11 11.31
CA PRO A 29 7.53 0.35 12.55
C PRO A 29 8.37 1.03 13.63
N TRP A 30 9.39 1.81 13.23
CA TRP A 30 10.20 2.60 14.15
C TRP A 30 9.50 3.93 14.49
N LEU A 31 8.97 4.65 13.49
CA LEU A 31 8.31 5.94 13.67
C LEU A 31 7.06 5.86 14.57
N LEU A 32 6.37 4.72 14.58
CA LEU A 32 5.14 4.50 15.33
C LEU A 32 5.35 3.63 16.59
N ASP A 33 6.61 3.42 17.00
CA ASP A 33 6.95 2.64 18.20
C ASP A 33 6.25 1.27 18.24
N PHE A 34 6.45 0.45 17.20
CA PHE A 34 5.86 -0.89 17.17
C PHE A 34 6.40 -1.80 18.28
N ASP A 35 7.58 -1.51 18.83
CA ASP A 35 8.14 -2.30 19.93
C ASP A 35 7.37 -2.04 21.23
N GLY A 36 7.00 -0.78 21.51
CA GLY A 36 6.08 -0.45 22.59
C GLY A 36 4.65 -0.93 22.34
N ALA A 37 4.16 -0.85 21.10
CA ALA A 37 2.78 -1.21 20.77
C ALA A 37 2.53 -2.73 20.66
N ILE A 38 3.53 -3.51 20.25
CA ILE A 38 3.45 -4.96 20.03
C ILE A 38 4.67 -5.64 20.68
N PRO A 39 4.71 -5.73 22.03
CA PRO A 39 5.84 -6.33 22.73
C PRO A 39 5.98 -7.82 22.40
N THR A 40 7.23 -8.29 22.35
CA THR A 40 7.55 -9.70 22.02
C THR A 40 7.50 -10.65 23.22
N ASP A 41 7.36 -10.08 24.42
CA ASP A 41 7.30 -10.74 25.72
C ASP A 41 5.98 -10.42 26.45
N GLY A 42 5.73 -11.15 27.54
CA GLY A 42 4.50 -11.05 28.35
C GLY A 42 3.59 -12.26 28.24
N GLU A 43 2.37 -12.11 28.75
CA GLU A 43 1.41 -13.22 28.90
C GLU A 43 1.16 -13.97 27.58
N PRO A 44 1.04 -15.31 27.60
CA PRO A 44 0.77 -16.11 26.40
C PRO A 44 -0.48 -15.64 25.67
N LEU A 45 -0.41 -15.63 24.34
CA LEU A 45 -1.58 -15.36 23.50
C LEU A 45 -2.48 -16.59 23.42
N ARG A 46 -3.74 -16.37 23.02
CA ARG A 46 -4.66 -17.47 22.74
C ARG A 46 -4.11 -18.31 21.58
N PRO A 47 -4.12 -19.65 21.68
CA PRO A 47 -3.69 -20.51 20.59
C PRO A 47 -4.58 -20.30 19.37
N LEU A 48 -3.96 -20.33 18.19
CA LEU A 48 -4.67 -20.39 16.92
C LEU A 48 -5.13 -21.84 16.71
N ASN A 49 -6.44 -22.04 16.74
CA ASN A 49 -7.04 -23.34 16.47
C ASN A 49 -7.54 -23.37 15.03
N LEU A 50 -6.82 -24.10 14.18
CA LEU A 50 -7.23 -24.46 12.83
C LEU A 50 -7.93 -25.82 12.87
N LEU A 51 -8.66 -26.17 11.80
CA LEU A 51 -9.51 -27.37 11.75
C LEU A 51 -8.79 -28.67 12.16
N ALA A 52 -7.49 -28.79 11.85
CA ALA A 52 -6.69 -29.99 12.14
C ALA A 52 -5.45 -29.73 13.02
N PHE A 53 -5.18 -28.48 13.39
CA PHE A 53 -3.94 -28.11 14.08
C PHE A 53 -4.20 -27.01 15.11
N SER A 54 -3.66 -27.17 16.31
CA SER A 54 -3.56 -26.09 17.29
C SER A 54 -2.12 -25.57 17.28
N TYR A 55 -1.96 -24.27 17.06
CA TYR A 55 -0.66 -23.60 17.05
C TYR A 55 -0.59 -22.60 18.21
N GLN A 56 0.38 -22.76 19.08
CA GLN A 56 0.61 -21.83 20.18
C GLN A 56 1.23 -20.54 19.65
N THR A 57 0.39 -19.55 19.37
CA THR A 57 0.81 -18.24 18.86
C THR A 57 1.74 -17.55 19.85
N LYS A 58 2.97 -17.22 19.42
CA LYS A 58 3.88 -16.41 20.22
C LYS A 58 3.68 -14.93 19.89
N ARG A 59 3.99 -14.05 20.84
CA ARG A 59 3.99 -12.60 20.62
C ARG A 59 5.00 -12.16 19.56
N SER A 60 6.17 -12.83 19.52
CA SER A 60 7.15 -12.69 18.45
C SER A 60 6.57 -12.97 17.06
N ASP A 61 5.62 -13.91 16.94
CA ASP A 61 5.00 -14.26 15.66
C ASP A 61 4.12 -13.10 15.17
N ILE A 62 3.33 -12.49 16.07
CA ILE A 62 2.50 -11.32 15.75
C ILE A 62 3.36 -10.12 15.35
N ARG A 63 4.45 -9.85 16.09
CA ARG A 63 5.40 -8.79 15.75
C ARG A 63 6.03 -9.02 14.38
N GLY A 64 6.48 -10.25 14.11
CA GLY A 64 7.07 -10.65 12.84
C GLY A 64 6.08 -10.51 11.67
N ILE A 65 4.83 -10.97 11.84
CA ILE A 65 3.77 -10.79 10.83
C ILE A 65 3.54 -9.31 10.55
N ALA A 66 3.43 -8.46 11.57
CA ALA A 66 3.25 -7.03 11.39
C ALA A 66 4.41 -6.39 10.59
N GLN A 67 5.65 -6.80 10.86
CA GLN A 67 6.83 -6.35 10.10
C GLN A 67 6.79 -6.82 8.64
N ILE A 68 6.49 -8.10 8.40
CA ILE A 68 6.41 -8.67 7.05
C ILE A 68 5.30 -7.98 6.25
N MET A 69 4.12 -7.78 6.84
CA MET A 69 3.01 -7.09 6.20
C MET A 69 3.36 -5.64 5.87
N ASN A 70 4.03 -4.93 6.79
CA ASN A 70 4.52 -3.58 6.51
C ASN A 70 5.50 -3.58 5.34
N HIS A 71 6.49 -4.47 5.32
CA HIS A 71 7.46 -4.57 4.23
C HIS A 71 6.83 -4.97 2.90
N ALA A 72 5.86 -5.88 2.89
CA ALA A 72 5.13 -6.26 1.69
C ALA A 72 4.35 -5.07 1.09
N VAL A 73 3.65 -4.30 1.93
CA VAL A 73 2.96 -3.08 1.51
C VAL A 73 3.95 -2.02 1.02
N SER A 74 5.07 -1.82 1.72
CA SER A 74 6.11 -0.88 1.30
C SER A 74 6.72 -1.26 -0.05
N TYR A 75 7.00 -2.54 -0.26
CA TYR A 75 7.54 -3.05 -1.52
C TYR A 75 6.53 -2.86 -2.67
N ALA A 76 5.25 -3.14 -2.43
CA ALA A 76 4.19 -2.87 -3.40
C ALA A 76 4.10 -1.37 -3.75
N LEU A 77 4.20 -0.47 -2.78
CA LEU A 77 4.21 0.96 -3.04
C LEU A 77 5.41 1.40 -3.87
N VAL A 78 6.62 0.98 -3.50
CA VAL A 78 7.82 1.34 -4.26
C VAL A 78 7.73 0.83 -5.70
N THR A 79 7.25 -0.40 -5.89
CA THR A 79 7.12 -0.99 -7.23
C THR A 79 6.05 -0.28 -8.07
N ILE A 80 4.87 0.03 -7.51
CA ILE A 80 3.85 0.86 -8.17
C ILE A 80 4.43 2.22 -8.55
N GLY A 81 5.13 2.88 -7.61
CA GLY A 81 5.70 4.19 -7.89
C GLY A 81 6.77 4.15 -9.00
N VAL A 82 7.58 3.11 -9.05
CA VAL A 82 8.53 2.90 -10.17
C VAL A 82 7.80 2.64 -11.48
N LEU A 83 6.71 1.88 -11.47
CA LEU A 83 5.89 1.66 -12.67
C LEU A 83 5.31 2.99 -13.17
N ASP A 84 4.76 3.83 -12.29
CA ASP A 84 4.23 5.14 -12.66
C ASP A 84 5.33 6.05 -13.24
N LEU A 85 6.52 6.10 -12.63
CA LEU A 85 7.67 6.84 -13.18
C LEU A 85 8.08 6.35 -14.57
N LEU A 86 7.87 5.06 -14.86
CA LEU A 86 8.18 4.44 -16.14
C LEU A 86 6.96 4.35 -17.07
N ALA A 87 5.85 5.03 -16.78
CA ALA A 87 4.60 4.96 -17.54
C ALA A 87 4.81 5.12 -19.05
N ALA A 88 5.65 6.08 -19.47
CA ALA A 88 5.96 6.31 -20.88
C ALA A 88 6.51 5.07 -21.63
N ARG A 89 7.06 4.08 -20.91
CA ARG A 89 7.63 2.86 -21.50
C ARG A 89 6.63 1.73 -21.67
N TRP A 90 5.50 1.74 -20.96
CA TRP A 90 4.57 0.61 -20.94
C TRP A 90 3.10 1.00 -21.16
N LEU A 91 2.73 2.28 -21.07
CA LEU A 91 1.32 2.70 -21.16
C LEU A 91 0.66 2.37 -22.51
N SER A 92 1.44 2.22 -23.58
CA SER A 92 0.97 1.83 -24.91
C SER A 92 0.92 0.31 -25.15
N THR A 93 1.24 -0.50 -24.13
CA THR A 93 1.27 -1.96 -24.24
C THR A 93 -0.12 -2.56 -24.00
N TRP A 94 -0.36 -3.76 -24.53
CA TRP A 94 -1.64 -4.46 -24.40
C TRP A 94 -2.06 -4.73 -22.95
N PHE A 95 -1.09 -4.84 -22.02
CA PHE A 95 -1.37 -5.14 -20.62
C PHE A 95 -1.64 -3.89 -19.76
N ALA A 96 -1.41 -2.69 -20.30
CA ALA A 96 -1.55 -1.43 -19.59
C ALA A 96 -2.90 -1.28 -18.83
N PRO A 97 -4.08 -1.52 -19.43
CA PRO A 97 -5.35 -1.36 -18.71
C PRO A 97 -5.49 -2.31 -17.53
N TYR A 98 -4.98 -3.54 -17.63
CA TYR A 98 -5.03 -4.50 -16.52
C TYR A 98 -4.10 -4.11 -15.38
N LEU A 99 -2.89 -3.63 -15.72
CA LEU A 99 -1.94 -3.15 -14.73
C LEU A 99 -2.48 -1.90 -14.00
N LEU A 100 -3.03 -0.94 -14.74
CA LEU A 100 -3.67 0.25 -14.18
C LEU A 100 -4.87 -0.11 -13.31
N GLY A 101 -5.70 -1.06 -13.74
CA GLY A 101 -6.82 -1.58 -12.95
C GLY A 101 -6.35 -2.22 -11.64
N TRP A 102 -5.25 -2.97 -11.65
CA TRP A 102 -4.64 -3.54 -10.44
C TRP A 102 -4.10 -2.46 -9.51
N ILE A 103 -3.39 -1.45 -10.05
CA ILE A 103 -2.90 -0.29 -9.27
C ILE A 103 -4.07 0.48 -8.65
N ALA A 104 -5.14 0.71 -9.42
CA ALA A 104 -6.35 1.36 -8.92
C ALA A 104 -6.99 0.57 -7.77
N GLY A 105 -7.12 -0.75 -7.94
CA GLY A 105 -7.62 -1.66 -6.91
C GLY A 105 -6.79 -1.60 -5.63
N TRP A 106 -5.45 -1.55 -5.75
CA TRP A 106 -4.56 -1.38 -4.61
C TRP A 106 -4.82 -0.07 -3.85
N TRP A 107 -4.96 1.05 -4.58
CA TRP A 107 -5.27 2.34 -3.96
C TRP A 107 -6.62 2.37 -3.27
N PHE A 108 -7.66 1.77 -3.86
CA PHE A 108 -8.97 1.68 -3.22
C PHE A 108 -8.96 0.79 -1.97
N LEU A 109 -8.25 -0.34 -2.01
CA LEU A 109 -8.06 -1.18 -0.83
C LEU A 109 -7.42 -0.36 0.30
N ARG A 110 -6.39 0.42 -0.01
CA ARG A 110 -5.74 1.29 0.98
C ARG A 110 -6.66 2.39 1.51
N ALA A 111 -7.43 3.03 0.63
CA ALA A 111 -8.41 4.03 1.03
C ALA A 111 -9.45 3.45 2.01
N ALA A 112 -9.97 2.27 1.70
CA ALA A 112 -10.92 1.55 2.55
C ALA A 112 -10.31 1.16 3.90
N THR A 113 -9.07 0.65 3.92
CA THR A 113 -8.40 0.33 5.19
C THR A 113 -8.11 1.58 6.02
N GLN A 114 -7.74 2.70 5.39
CA GLN A 114 -7.48 3.96 6.10
C GLN A 114 -8.74 4.48 6.79
N HIS A 115 -9.91 4.32 6.17
CA HIS A 115 -11.19 4.67 6.76
C HIS A 115 -11.49 3.89 8.06
N ASN A 116 -11.03 2.63 8.12
CA ASN A 116 -11.23 1.75 9.28
C ASN A 116 -10.22 2.00 10.42
N MET A 117 -9.09 2.67 10.16
CA MET A 117 -8.05 2.92 11.17
C MET A 117 -8.38 4.09 12.11
N GLY A 118 -9.37 4.92 11.79
CA GLY A 118 -9.81 6.02 12.66
C GLY A 118 -10.64 7.07 11.95
N SER A 119 -11.17 8.02 12.73
CA SER A 119 -12.02 9.11 12.25
C SER A 119 -11.36 10.49 12.29
N ARG A 120 -10.05 10.56 12.55
CA ARG A 120 -9.31 11.83 12.60
C ARG A 120 -9.34 12.49 11.22
N LEU A 121 -9.28 13.82 11.19
CA LEU A 121 -9.27 14.56 9.93
C LEU A 121 -8.12 14.10 9.01
N GLY A 122 -6.94 13.87 9.56
CA GLY A 122 -5.79 13.33 8.81
C GLY A 122 -6.09 11.99 8.14
N ASP A 123 -6.69 11.05 8.87
CA ASP A 123 -7.04 9.72 8.34
C ASP A 123 -8.03 9.84 7.16
N ARG A 124 -9.01 10.74 7.26
CA ARG A 124 -9.98 11.02 6.19
C ARG A 124 -9.31 11.64 4.95
N LEU A 125 -8.43 12.62 5.15
CA LEU A 125 -7.70 13.26 4.06
C LEU A 125 -6.82 12.26 3.30
N VAL A 126 -6.14 11.36 4.02
CA VAL A 126 -5.35 10.28 3.40
C VAL A 126 -6.25 9.32 2.62
N ALA A 127 -7.40 8.92 3.16
CA ALA A 127 -8.34 8.05 2.46
C ALA A 127 -8.89 8.69 1.17
N ILE A 128 -9.21 10.00 1.20
CA ILE A 128 -9.62 10.75 0.01
C ILE A 128 -8.48 10.80 -1.00
N TRP A 129 -7.26 11.11 -0.56
CA TRP A 129 -6.09 11.15 -1.44
C TRP A 129 -5.83 9.81 -2.14
N PHE A 130 -5.89 8.70 -1.40
CA PHE A 130 -5.77 7.36 -1.98
C PHE A 130 -6.91 7.04 -2.95
N SER A 131 -8.14 7.46 -2.65
CA SER A 131 -9.26 7.33 -3.59
C SER A 131 -9.02 8.09 -4.88
N LEU A 132 -8.47 9.31 -4.81
CA LEU A 132 -8.13 10.11 -5.99
C LEU A 132 -7.04 9.46 -6.84
N LEU A 133 -6.01 8.88 -6.22
CA LEU A 133 -5.00 8.10 -6.93
C LEU A 133 -5.64 6.88 -7.62
N GLY A 134 -6.52 6.15 -6.93
CA GLY A 134 -7.25 5.03 -7.53
C GLY A 134 -8.09 5.44 -8.73
N LEU A 135 -8.84 6.55 -8.60
CA LEU A 135 -9.66 7.10 -9.68
C LEU A 135 -8.83 7.56 -10.88
N PHE A 136 -7.67 8.20 -10.65
CA PHE A 136 -6.75 8.58 -11.72
C PHE A 136 -6.32 7.36 -12.54
N HIS A 137 -5.81 6.31 -11.89
CA HIS A 137 -5.37 5.10 -12.59
C HIS A 137 -6.53 4.39 -13.30
N LEU A 138 -7.70 4.32 -12.66
CA LEU A 138 -8.88 3.73 -13.28
C LEU A 138 -9.36 4.52 -14.49
N ALA A 139 -9.37 5.84 -14.42
CA ALA A 139 -9.76 6.70 -15.53
C ALA A 139 -8.83 6.50 -16.73
N VAL A 140 -7.51 6.44 -16.50
CA VAL A 140 -6.55 6.14 -17.57
C VAL A 140 -6.71 4.72 -18.11
N ALA A 141 -7.12 3.75 -17.28
CA ALA A 141 -7.31 2.36 -17.72
C ALA A 141 -8.47 2.18 -18.71
N VAL A 142 -9.45 3.08 -18.70
CA VAL A 142 -10.68 2.97 -19.51
C VAL A 142 -10.73 3.95 -20.68
N LEU A 143 -9.72 4.80 -20.84
CA LEU A 143 -9.53 5.73 -21.96
C LEU A 143 -8.67 5.09 -23.06
#